data_AF-Q58GF1-F1
#
_entry.id   AF-Q58GF1-F1
#
_cell.length_a   1.000
_cell.length_b   1.000
_cell.length_c   1.000
_cell.angle_alpha   90.00
_cell.angle_beta   90.00
_cell.angle_gamma   90.00
#
_symmetry.space_group_name_H-M   'P 1'
#
loop_
_entity.id
_entity.type
_entity.pdbx_description
1 polymer ?
#
loop_
_entity_poly.entity_id
_entity_poly.type
_entity_poly.pdbx_seq_one_letter_code
_entity_poly.pdbx_strand_id
1 'polypeptide(L)' 'IRITLTSRNVKSLEKVCADLIRGAKEKNLKVKGPVRMPTKTLRITTRKTPCGEGSKT' A
#
# COMPACT_ATOMS: atom_id res chain seq x y z
N ILE A 1 0.64 -6.85 19.75
CA ILE A 1 -0.22 -5.96 18.91
C ILE A 1 0.21 -6.14 17.46
N ARG A 2 -0.72 -6.33 16.52
CA ARG A 2 -0.42 -6.38 15.08
C ARG A 2 -0.93 -5.09 14.43
N ILE A 3 -0.06 -4.41 13.69
CA ILE A 3 -0.36 -3.16 13.00
C ILE A 3 -0.22 -3.43 11.51
N THR A 4 -1.32 -3.30 10.77
CA THR A 4 -1.32 -3.45 9.31
C THR A 4 -1.39 -2.05 8.69
N LEU A 5 -0.35 -1.67 7.95
CA LEU A 5 -0.31 -0.40 7.23
C LEU A 5 -0.59 -0.66 5.73
N THR A 6 -1.54 0.06 5.16
CA THR A 6 -1.86 0.00 3.73
C THR A 6 -1.82 1.41 3.14
N SER A 7 -1.20 1.55 1.96
CA SER A 7 -1.14 2.82 1.24
C SER A 7 -1.01 2.56 -0.25
N ARG A 8 -1.40 3.54 -1.07
CA ARG A 8 -1.17 3.54 -2.52
C ARG A 8 0.29 3.84 -2.88
N ASN A 9 1.02 4.53 -2.01
CA ASN A 9 2.40 4.97 -2.26
C ASN A 9 3.39 4.24 -1.35
N VAL A 10 4.30 3.49 -1.98
CA VAL A 10 5.30 2.65 -1.29
C VAL A 10 6.34 3.49 -0.56
N LYS A 11 6.83 4.59 -1.16
CA LYS A 11 7.86 5.44 -0.56
C LYS A 11 7.40 6.07 0.76
N SER A 12 6.16 6.56 0.80
CA SER A 12 5.58 7.08 2.05
C SER A 12 5.41 5.99 3.11
N LEU A 13 5.03 4.77 2.69
CA LEU A 13 4.82 3.65 3.59
C LEU A 13 6.13 3.19 4.25
N GLU A 14 7.23 3.17 3.48
CA GLU A 14 8.55 2.81 3.98
C GLU A 14 9.06 3.80 5.03
N LYS A 15 8.90 5.11 4.78
CA LYS A 15 9.28 6.15 5.75
C LYS A 15 8.54 5.98 7.08
N VAL A 16 7.22 5.84 7.04
CA VAL A 16 6.39 5.67 8.24
C VAL A 16 6.72 4.36 8.96
N CYS A 17 6.97 3.28 8.22
CA CYS A 17 7.34 2.00 8.80
C CYS A 17 8.67 2.08 9.57
N ALA A 18 9.68 2.76 9.01
CA ALA A 18 10.96 2.97 9.66
C ALA A 18 10.83 3.79 10.96
N ASP A 19 10.07 4.89 10.92
CA ASP A 19 9.84 5.75 12.09
C ASP A 19 9.10 5.01 13.21
N LEU A 20 8.11 4.18 12.87
CA LEU A 20 7.36 3.38 13.84
C LEU A 20 8.24 2.32 14.52
N ILE A 21 9.11 1.64 13.76
CA ILE A 21 10.04 0.65 14.31
C ILE A 21 11.06 1.33 15.22
N ARG A 22 11.57 2.50 14.83
CA ARG A 22 12.50 3.30 15.64
C ARG A 22 11.87 3.69 16.97
N GLY A 23 10.67 4.29 16.96
CA GLY A 23 9.97 4.68 18.18
C GLY A 23 9.57 3.48 19.07
N ALA A 24 9.28 2.31 18.47
CA ALA A 24 8.99 1.11 19.24
C ALA A 24 10.25 0.55 19.94
N LYS A 25 11.41 0.62 19.29
CA LYS A 25 12.69 0.23 19.89
C LYS A 25 13.10 1.17 21.02
N GLU A 26 12.92 2.48 20.85
CA GLU A 26 13.18 3.48 21.91
C GLU A 26 12.35 3.21 23.17
N LYS A 27 11.11 2.75 23.01
CA LYS A 27 10.20 2.39 24.11
C LYS A 27 10.36 0.96 24.63
N ASN A 28 11.42 0.24 24.23
CA ASN A 28 11.71 -1.15 24.63
C ASN A 28 10.56 -2.15 24.35
N LEU A 29 9.78 -1.91 23.29
CA LEU A 29 8.72 -2.84 22.86
C LEU A 29 9.30 -3.96 22.00
N LYS A 30 8.89 -5.20 22.26
CA LYS A 30 9.27 -6.36 21.43
C LYS A 30 8.62 -6.25 20.04
N VAL A 31 9.44 -5.98 19.02
CA VAL A 31 9.01 -5.87 17.61
C VAL A 31 9.41 -7.12 16.82
N LYS A 32 8.43 -7.75 16.18
CA LYS A 32 8.66 -8.59 15.00
C LYS A 32 8.64 -7.64 13.81
N GLY A 33 9.75 -7.55 13.07
CA GLY A 33 9.96 -6.57 12.00
C GLY A 33 8.85 -6.53 10.94
N PRO A 34 8.92 -5.58 9.99
CA PRO A 34 7.86 -5.38 9.03
C PRO A 34 7.78 -6.56 8.06
N VAL A 35 6.60 -7.17 7.97
CA VAL A 35 6.32 -8.23 7.00
C VAL A 35 5.60 -7.61 5.81
N ARG A 36 6.22 -7.70 4.63
CA ARG A 36 5.64 -7.20 3.38
C ARG A 36 4.61 -8.20 2.85
N MET A 37 3.38 -7.73 2.67
CA MET A 37 2.35 -8.47 1.93
C MET A 37 2.42 -8.10 0.44
N PRO A 38 1.98 -8.98 -0.48
CA PRO A 38 1.89 -8.65 -1.89
C PRO A 38 1.05 -7.39 -2.15
N THR A 39 1.49 -6.54 -3.08
CA THR A 39 0.77 -5.33 -3.47
C THR A 39 -0.46 -5.69 -4.29
N LYS A 40 -1.64 -5.31 -3.80
CA LYS A 40 -2.89 -5.55 -4.53
C LYS A 40 -3.03 -4.50 -5.63
N THR A 41 -3.07 -4.94 -6.88
CA THR A 41 -3.30 -4.08 -8.05
C THR A 41 -4.76 -4.18 -8.49
N LEU A 42 -5.49 -3.06 -8.44
CA LEU A 42 -6.83 -2.98 -9.02
C LEU A 42 -6.72 -2.63 -10.50
N ARG A 43 -7.09 -3.56 -11.39
CA ARG A 43 -7.15 -3.32 -12.85
C ARG A 43 -8.61 -3.16 -13.27
N ILE A 44 -8.98 -1.96 -13.70
CA ILE A 44 -10.31 -1.66 -14.24
C ILE A 44 -10.14 -1.40 -15.74
N THR A 45 -10.87 -2.15 -16.58
CA THR A 45 -10.93 -1.94 -18.03
C THR A 45 -12.23 -1.26 -18.38
N THR A 46 -12.18 0.02 -18.76
CA THR A 46 -13.33 0.78 -19.26
C THR A 46 -13.22 0.97 -20.76
N ARG A 47 -14.37 1.03 -21.46
CA ARG A 47 -14.43 1.58 -22.82
C ARG A 47 -13.97 3.04 -22.78
N LYS A 48 -13.22 3.51 -23.78
CA LYS A 48 -12.84 4.93 -23.84
C LYS A 48 -14.05 5.83 -24.10
N THR A 49 -14.96 5.38 -24.96
CA THR A 49 -16.17 6.14 -25.29
C THR A 49 -17.37 5.75 -24.42
N PRO A 50 -18.23 6.72 -24.06
CA PRO A 50 -19.46 6.45 -23.33
C PRO A 50 -20.61 5.95 -24.24
N CYS A 51 -20.48 6.04 -25.57
CA CYS A 51 -21.51 5.72 -26.56
C CYS A 51 -21.13 4.53 -27.47
N GLY A 52 -22.14 3.92 -28.11
CA GLY A 52 -22.05 2.70 -28.91
C GLY A 52 -21.34 2.85 -30.27
N GLU A 53 -21.33 4.06 -30.83
CA GLU A 53 -20.86 4.42 -32.18
C GLU A 53 -19.33 4.62 -32.27
N GLY A 54 -18.56 3.77 -31.59
CA GLY A 54 -17.10 3.89 -31.51
C GLY A 54 -16.41 2.58 -31.87
N SER A 55 -15.66 2.59 -32.98
CA SER A 55 -14.87 1.46 -33.45
C SER A 55 -13.76 1.11 -32.47
N LYS A 56 -14.02 0.11 -31.62
CA LYS A 56 -13.07 -0.66 -30.81
C LYS A 56 -12.00 0.18 -30.08
N THR A 57 -12.38 0.99 -29.09
CA THR A 57 -11.49 1.39 -27.97
C THR A 57 -12.23 1.70 -26.68
#